data_AF-A0A1M3MV83-F1
#
_entry.id   AF-A0A1M3MV83-F1
#
_cell.length_a   1.000
_cell.length_b   1.000
_cell.length_c   1.000
_cell.angle_alpha   90.00
_cell.angle_beta   90.00
_cell.angle_gamma   90.00
#
_symmetry.space_group_name_H-M   'P 1'
#
loop_
_entity.id
_entity.type
_entity.pdbx_description
1 polymer ?
#
loop_
_entity_poly.entity_id
_entity_poly.type
_entity_poly.pdbx_seq_one_letter_code
_entity_poly.pdbx_strand_id
1 'polypeptide(L)'
;MDVKGWNVAVLVAIGAIWFCGTTQREKPVVGNASQTGRVGALETRLAATPDDPAAVRELAQAYLDIKQPGMAIGTIERATTAVRRAPTVEHLYARALLEQGRSADALAAEKRVLATCADPSIEVPACSTYLIASATRRAEIIEQLVQLGVEDANAQPEASSLAYYNATRQVSLSVSAQ
;
A
#
# COMPACT_ATOMS: atom_id res chain seq x y z
N MET A 1 -38.45 40.88 27.29
CA MET A 1 -38.32 40.39 25.91
C MET A 1 -38.24 38.88 25.97
N ASP A 2 -39.15 38.25 25.25
CA ASP A 2 -39.71 36.93 25.52
C ASP A 2 -38.73 35.78 25.20
N VAL A 3 -38.46 34.89 26.15
CA VAL A 3 -37.53 33.75 26.03
C VAL A 3 -37.92 32.82 24.87
N LYS A 4 -39.21 32.83 24.49
CA LYS A 4 -39.73 32.16 23.29
C LYS A 4 -39.13 32.69 21.99
N GLY A 5 -38.93 34.00 21.87
CA GLY A 5 -38.36 34.61 20.65
C GLY A 5 -36.90 34.22 20.44
N TRP A 6 -36.13 34.11 21.55
CA TRP A 6 -34.74 33.68 21.51
C TRP A 6 -34.61 32.22 21.06
N ASN A 7 -35.44 31.32 21.61
CA ASN A 7 -35.38 29.91 21.27
C ASN A 7 -35.75 29.67 19.79
N VAL A 8 -36.71 30.42 19.26
CA VAL A 8 -37.06 30.35 17.82
C VAL A 8 -35.89 30.83 16.96
N ALA A 9 -35.23 31.93 17.33
CA ALA A 9 -34.08 32.44 16.59
C ALA A 9 -32.90 31.44 16.57
N VAL A 10 -32.63 30.78 17.70
CA VAL A 10 -31.57 29.76 17.79
C VAL A 10 -31.90 28.54 16.92
N LEU A 11 -33.14 28.05 16.94
CA LEU A 11 -33.54 26.91 16.12
C LEU A 11 -33.50 27.22 14.62
N VAL A 12 -33.87 28.43 14.22
CA VAL A 12 -33.75 28.89 12.82
C VAL A 12 -32.28 28.98 12.41
N ALA A 13 -31.40 29.49 13.27
CA ALA A 13 -29.97 29.55 13.00
C ALA A 13 -29.34 28.15 12.85
N ILE A 14 -29.69 27.21 13.74
CA ILE A 14 -29.23 25.81 13.64
C ILE A 14 -29.76 25.15 12.37
N GLY A 15 -31.04 25.35 12.05
CA GLY A 15 -31.64 24.85 10.82
C GLY A 15 -30.98 25.40 9.56
N ALA A 16 -30.63 26.69 9.55
CA ALA A 16 -29.91 27.32 8.44
C ALA A 16 -28.48 26.78 8.29
N ILE A 17 -27.77 26.55 9.40
CA ILE A 17 -26.44 25.94 9.39
C ILE A 17 -26.52 24.49 8.88
N TRP A 18 -27.52 23.72 9.29
CA TRP A 18 -27.72 22.35 8.82
C TRP A 18 -28.07 22.31 7.33
N PHE A 19 -28.93 23.23 6.88
CA PHE A 19 -29.32 23.34 5.48
C PHE A 19 -28.15 23.78 4.58
N CYS A 20 -27.30 24.72 5.04
CA CYS A 20 -26.10 25.12 4.30
C CYS A 20 -24.98 24.04 4.35
N GLY A 21 -24.88 23.27 5.45
CA GLY A 21 -23.84 22.26 5.66
C GLY A 21 -24.00 20.99 4.82
N THR A 22 -25.21 20.65 4.37
CA THR A 22 -25.49 19.40 3.63
C THR A 22 -25.02 19.40 2.18
N THR A 23 -24.50 20.52 1.67
CA THR A 23 -24.06 20.64 0.26
C THR A 23 -22.56 20.49 0.05
N GLN A 24 -21.77 20.32 1.10
CA GLN A 24 -20.38 19.88 0.96
C GLN A 24 -20.33 18.37 0.69
N ARG A 25 -20.77 17.98 -0.51
CA ARG A 25 -20.29 16.76 -1.14
C ARG A 25 -18.79 16.95 -1.28
N GLU A 26 -18.02 16.14 -0.56
CA GLU A 26 -16.57 16.07 -0.66
C GLU A 26 -16.21 15.98 -2.14
N LYS A 27 -15.69 17.08 -2.70
CA LYS A 27 -15.16 17.05 -4.06
C LYS A 27 -13.94 16.13 -4.00
N PRO A 28 -13.86 15.07 -4.83
CA PRO A 28 -12.71 14.19 -4.81
C PRO A 28 -11.49 15.02 -5.22
N VAL A 29 -10.61 15.33 -4.26
CA VAL A 29 -9.50 16.26 -4.47
C VAL A 29 -8.43 15.64 -5.38
N VAL A 30 -8.38 14.31 -5.51
CA VAL A 30 -7.63 13.64 -6.58
C VAL A 30 -8.08 12.18 -6.64
N GLY A 31 -8.75 11.79 -7.72
CA GLY A 31 -9.14 10.41 -7.98
C GLY A 31 -10.01 10.34 -9.23
N ASN A 32 -9.59 9.59 -10.24
CA ASN A 32 -10.45 9.32 -11.40
C ASN A 32 -11.69 8.57 -10.88
N ALA A 33 -12.90 9.05 -11.20
CA ALA A 33 -14.14 8.39 -10.75
C ALA A 33 -14.19 6.89 -11.11
N SER A 34 -13.52 6.49 -12.19
CA SER A 34 -13.31 5.10 -12.59
C SER A 34 -12.45 4.29 -11.61
N GLN A 35 -11.42 4.88 -11.02
CA GLN A 35 -10.57 4.24 -10.01
C GLN A 35 -11.34 4.04 -8.70
N THR A 36 -12.15 5.02 -8.28
CA THR A 36 -13.01 4.89 -7.10
C THR A 36 -14.06 3.79 -7.27
N GLY A 37 -14.70 3.72 -8.45
CA GLY A 37 -15.64 2.63 -8.77
C GLY A 37 -14.97 1.25 -8.77
N ARG A 38 -13.73 1.14 -9.26
CA ARG A 38 -12.94 -0.10 -9.23
C ARG A 38 -12.64 -0.56 -7.80
N VAL A 39 -12.24 0.36 -6.92
CA VAL A 39 -11.96 0.04 -5.51
C VAL A 39 -13.20 -0.49 -4.82
N GLY A 40 -14.35 0.18 -4.98
CA GLY A 40 -15.61 -0.30 -4.37
C GLY A 40 -16.04 -1.70 -4.84
N ALA A 41 -15.81 -2.03 -6.12
CA ALA A 41 -16.06 -3.37 -6.65
C ALA A 41 -15.12 -4.42 -6.02
N LEU A 42 -13.85 -4.07 -5.82
CA LEU A 42 -12.86 -4.94 -5.17
C LEU A 42 -13.13 -5.11 -3.66
N GLU A 43 -13.58 -4.08 -2.97
CA GLU A 43 -14.03 -4.15 -1.57
C GLU A 43 -15.20 -5.12 -1.43
N THR A 44 -16.18 -5.01 -2.33
CA THR A 44 -17.34 -5.93 -2.37
C THR A 44 -16.90 -7.37 -2.63
N ARG A 45 -15.95 -7.58 -3.56
CA ARG A 45 -15.39 -8.90 -3.84
C ARG A 45 -14.68 -9.48 -2.62
N LEU A 46 -13.81 -8.71 -1.97
CA LEU A 46 -13.10 -9.17 -0.78
C LEU A 46 -14.06 -9.50 0.37
N ALA A 47 -15.14 -8.71 0.53
CA ALA A 47 -16.17 -9.00 1.52
C ALA A 47 -16.88 -10.34 1.25
N ALA A 48 -17.05 -10.74 -0.01
CA ALA A 48 -17.61 -12.03 -0.39
C ALA A 48 -16.61 -13.20 -0.25
N THR A 49 -15.30 -12.94 -0.41
CA THR A 49 -14.25 -13.96 -0.38
C THR A 49 -13.06 -13.50 0.49
N PRO A 50 -13.19 -13.46 1.82
CA PRO A 50 -12.18 -12.90 2.72
C PRO A 50 -10.87 -13.72 2.78
N ASP A 51 -10.94 -15.01 2.44
CA ASP A 51 -9.80 -15.93 2.44
C ASP A 51 -9.09 -16.06 1.08
N ASP A 52 -9.51 -15.29 0.07
CA ASP A 52 -8.86 -15.30 -1.25
C ASP A 52 -7.65 -14.35 -1.28
N PRO A 53 -6.41 -14.87 -1.40
CA PRO A 53 -5.22 -14.02 -1.49
C PRO A 53 -5.19 -13.17 -2.75
N ALA A 54 -5.84 -13.59 -3.84
CA ALA A 54 -5.92 -12.78 -5.05
C ALA A 54 -6.80 -11.54 -4.85
N ALA A 55 -7.94 -11.67 -4.16
CA ALA A 55 -8.82 -10.54 -3.81
C ALA A 55 -8.10 -9.52 -2.91
N VAL A 56 -7.38 -9.97 -1.89
CA VAL A 56 -6.58 -9.09 -1.01
C VAL A 56 -5.50 -8.36 -1.80
N ARG A 57 -4.75 -9.08 -2.65
CA ARG A 57 -3.70 -8.50 -3.49
C ARG A 57 -4.24 -7.45 -4.45
N GLU A 58 -5.35 -7.72 -5.13
CA GLU A 58 -5.95 -6.79 -6.09
C GLU A 58 -6.46 -5.52 -5.43
N LEU A 59 -7.13 -5.64 -4.26
CA LEU A 59 -7.60 -4.47 -3.51
C LEU A 59 -6.44 -3.65 -2.95
N ALA A 60 -5.45 -4.30 -2.33
CA ALA A 60 -4.27 -3.62 -1.81
C ALA A 60 -3.48 -2.92 -2.94
N GLN A 61 -3.35 -3.53 -4.11
CA GLN A 61 -2.73 -2.89 -5.27
C GLN A 61 -3.55 -1.67 -5.71
N ALA A 62 -4.88 -1.79 -5.73
CA ALA A 62 -5.75 -0.67 -6.09
C ALA A 62 -5.59 0.52 -5.15
N TYR A 63 -5.44 0.28 -3.84
CA TYR A 63 -5.12 1.33 -2.87
C TYR A 63 -3.75 1.98 -3.11
N LEU A 64 -2.72 1.20 -3.45
CA LEU A 64 -1.41 1.75 -3.81
C LEU A 64 -1.45 2.58 -5.11
N ASP A 65 -2.24 2.14 -6.10
CA ASP A 65 -2.42 2.88 -7.36
C ASP A 65 -3.03 4.28 -7.13
N ILE A 66 -3.88 4.42 -6.11
CA ILE A 66 -4.47 5.71 -5.70
C ILE A 66 -3.72 6.38 -4.54
N LYS A 67 -2.47 5.98 -4.27
CA LYS A 67 -1.57 6.59 -3.27
C LYS A 67 -2.12 6.54 -1.83
N GLN A 68 -2.79 5.44 -1.49
CA GLN A 68 -3.29 5.17 -0.13
C GLN A 68 -2.59 3.94 0.49
N PRO A 69 -1.27 3.99 0.77
CA PRO A 69 -0.53 2.86 1.30
C PRO A 69 -1.05 2.37 2.66
N GLY A 70 -1.57 3.27 3.51
CA GLY A 70 -2.19 2.89 4.78
C GLY A 70 -3.42 1.98 4.63
N MET A 71 -4.25 2.21 3.60
CA MET A 71 -5.40 1.35 3.32
C MET A 71 -4.97 -0.01 2.77
N ALA A 72 -3.90 -0.05 1.97
CA ALA A 72 -3.30 -1.30 1.50
C ALA A 72 -2.77 -2.14 2.68
N ILE A 73 -2.02 -1.52 3.59
CA ILE A 73 -1.50 -2.14 4.81
C ILE A 73 -2.65 -2.69 5.66
N GLY A 74 -3.64 -1.85 5.98
CA GLY A 74 -4.77 -2.27 6.81
C GLY A 74 -5.62 -3.37 6.19
N THR A 75 -5.67 -3.46 4.86
CA THR A 75 -6.34 -4.57 4.14
C THR A 75 -5.56 -5.87 4.29
N ILE A 76 -4.24 -5.83 4.12
CA ILE A 76 -3.37 -7.01 4.26
C ILE A 76 -3.36 -7.48 5.73
N GLU A 77 -3.18 -6.58 6.69
CA GLU A 77 -3.06 -6.94 8.11
C GLU A 77 -4.31 -7.60 8.69
N ARG A 78 -5.51 -7.24 8.18
CA ARG A 78 -6.80 -7.84 8.56
C ARG A 78 -7.06 -9.20 7.91
N ALA A 79 -6.32 -9.57 6.87
CA ALA A 79 -6.47 -10.87 6.23
C ALA A 79 -5.99 -12.00 7.16
N THR A 80 -6.44 -13.22 6.88
CA THR A 80 -6.01 -14.39 7.64
C THR A 80 -4.50 -14.62 7.51
N THR A 81 -3.89 -15.28 8.50
CA THR A 81 -2.44 -15.54 8.52
C THR A 81 -1.98 -16.33 7.29
N ALA A 82 -2.82 -17.21 6.74
CA ALA A 82 -2.54 -17.93 5.51
C ALA A 82 -2.41 -16.98 4.31
N VAL A 83 -3.35 -16.04 4.16
CA VAL A 83 -3.33 -15.04 3.08
C VAL A 83 -2.16 -14.07 3.23
N ARG A 84 -1.88 -13.60 4.45
CA ARG A 84 -0.74 -12.69 4.69
C ARG A 84 0.59 -13.31 4.32
N ARG A 85 0.77 -14.61 4.58
CA ARG A 85 2.00 -15.35 4.26
C ARG A 85 2.13 -15.71 2.78
N ALA A 86 1.12 -15.46 1.96
CA ALA A 86 1.24 -15.68 0.52
C ALA A 86 2.34 -14.76 -0.06
N PRO A 87 3.35 -15.27 -0.78
CA PRO A 87 4.49 -14.47 -1.24
C PRO A 87 4.10 -13.23 -2.06
N THR A 88 3.04 -13.33 -2.86
CA THR A 88 2.54 -12.22 -3.67
C THR A 88 1.88 -11.11 -2.83
N VAL A 89 1.25 -11.46 -1.71
CA VAL A 89 0.65 -10.52 -0.76
C VAL A 89 1.75 -9.87 0.08
N GLU A 90 2.71 -10.65 0.56
CA GLU A 90 3.84 -10.15 1.35
C GLU A 90 4.75 -9.21 0.53
N HIS A 91 4.98 -9.49 -0.76
CA HIS A 91 5.72 -8.58 -1.66
C HIS A 91 4.98 -7.23 -1.83
N LEU A 92 3.65 -7.27 -1.90
CA LEU A 92 2.83 -6.06 -1.98
C LEU A 92 2.81 -5.30 -0.65
N TYR A 93 2.81 -6.02 0.47
CA TYR A 93 2.94 -5.46 1.81
C TYR A 93 4.27 -4.70 1.96
N ALA A 94 5.37 -5.28 1.50
CA ALA A 94 6.67 -4.62 1.50
C ALA A 94 6.66 -3.30 0.70
N ARG A 95 6.03 -3.30 -0.48
CA ARG A 95 5.85 -2.07 -1.26
C ARG A 95 5.02 -1.03 -0.50
N ALA A 96 3.92 -1.44 0.14
CA ALA A 96 3.07 -0.54 0.90
C ALA A 96 3.81 0.10 2.09
N LEU A 97 4.62 -0.69 2.81
CA LEU A 97 5.48 -0.22 3.89
C LEU A 97 6.52 0.80 3.40
N LEU A 98 7.14 0.54 2.24
CA LEU A 98 8.09 1.47 1.64
C LEU A 98 7.41 2.79 1.25
N GLU A 99 6.21 2.75 0.64
CA GLU A 99 5.44 3.95 0.31
C GLU A 99 4.96 4.71 1.57
N GLN A 100 4.89 4.07 2.73
CA GLN A 100 4.62 4.69 4.03
C GLN A 100 5.89 5.24 4.72
N GLY A 101 7.07 5.04 4.13
CA GLY A 101 8.34 5.47 4.71
C GLY A 101 8.83 4.59 5.87
N ARG A 102 8.55 3.28 5.81
CA ARG A 102 9.03 2.26 6.76
C ARG A 102 10.01 1.34 6.07
N SER A 103 11.17 1.86 5.69
CA SER A 103 12.17 1.13 4.89
C SER A 103 12.71 -0.10 5.60
N ALA A 104 12.96 -0.04 6.92
CA ALA A 104 13.43 -1.21 7.67
C ALA A 104 12.40 -2.37 7.66
N ASP A 105 11.13 -2.06 7.87
CA ASP A 105 10.05 -3.05 7.86
C ASP A 105 9.82 -3.61 6.45
N ALA A 106 9.90 -2.74 5.43
CA ALA A 106 9.77 -3.14 4.04
C ALA A 106 10.89 -4.11 3.63
N LEU A 107 12.13 -3.88 4.07
CA LEU A 107 13.24 -4.79 3.82
C LEU A 107 13.02 -6.15 4.47
N ALA A 108 12.56 -6.16 5.73
CA ALA A 108 12.24 -7.40 6.43
C ALA A 108 11.15 -8.21 5.71
N ALA A 109 10.13 -7.54 5.16
CA ALA A 109 9.08 -8.17 4.37
C ALA A 109 9.61 -8.76 3.05
N GLU A 110 10.40 -8.03 2.26
CA GLU A 110 11.00 -8.60 1.03
C GLU A 110 11.93 -9.78 1.33
N LYS A 111 12.73 -9.71 2.40
CA LYS A 111 13.59 -10.83 2.82
C LYS A 111 12.76 -12.07 3.18
N ARG A 112 11.56 -11.93 3.75
CA ARG A 112 10.64 -13.05 3.99
C ARG A 112 10.07 -13.63 2.69
N VAL A 113 9.77 -12.79 1.69
CA VAL A 113 9.33 -13.26 0.35
C VAL A 113 10.42 -14.13 -0.26
N LEU A 114 11.67 -13.64 -0.29
CA LEU A 114 12.80 -14.36 -0.86
C LEU A 114 13.10 -15.65 -0.10
N ALA A 115 13.05 -15.63 1.24
CA ALA A 115 13.23 -16.83 2.05
C ALA A 115 12.15 -17.88 1.77
N THR A 116 10.88 -17.45 1.64
CA THR A 116 9.76 -18.35 1.31
C THR A 116 9.94 -18.95 -0.08
N CYS A 117 10.37 -18.14 -1.06
CA CYS A 117 10.57 -18.61 -2.44
C CYS A 117 11.87 -19.41 -2.66
N ALA A 118 12.79 -19.42 -1.69
CA ALA A 118 13.96 -20.29 -1.70
C ALA A 118 13.65 -21.69 -1.15
N ASP A 119 12.52 -21.88 -0.47
CA ASP A 119 12.10 -23.18 0.03
C ASP A 119 11.61 -24.06 -1.13
N PRO A 120 12.27 -25.21 -1.40
CA PRO A 120 11.92 -26.10 -2.51
C PRO A 120 10.54 -26.77 -2.35
N SER A 121 9.93 -26.71 -1.15
CA SER A 121 8.59 -27.25 -0.91
C SER A 121 7.46 -26.33 -1.39
N ILE A 122 7.77 -25.08 -1.74
CA ILE A 122 6.79 -24.10 -2.21
C ILE A 122 6.66 -24.20 -3.74
N GLU A 123 5.50 -24.65 -4.21
CA GLU A 123 5.24 -24.83 -5.64
C GLU A 123 4.92 -23.51 -6.37
N VAL A 124 5.33 -23.47 -7.64
CA VAL A 124 4.88 -22.48 -8.64
C VAL A 124 3.37 -22.69 -8.84
N PRO A 125 2.52 -21.65 -8.82
CA PRO A 125 2.79 -20.26 -9.21
C PRO A 125 3.07 -19.27 -8.06
N ALA A 126 3.14 -19.73 -6.80
CA ALA A 126 3.31 -18.83 -5.66
C ALA A 126 4.60 -17.98 -5.74
N CYS A 127 5.66 -18.57 -6.29
CA CYS A 127 6.98 -17.95 -6.47
C CYS A 127 7.40 -17.93 -7.94
N SER A 128 6.70 -17.13 -8.75
CA SER A 128 7.08 -16.92 -10.15
C SER A 128 8.47 -16.29 -10.29
N THR A 129 9.17 -16.54 -11.40
CA THR A 129 10.46 -15.90 -11.71
C THR A 129 10.37 -14.37 -11.66
N TYR A 130 9.23 -13.81 -12.11
CA TYR A 130 8.97 -12.38 -12.01
C TYR A 130 8.93 -11.89 -10.57
N LEU A 131 8.22 -12.61 -9.68
CA LEU A 131 8.13 -12.24 -8.26
C LEU A 131 9.51 -12.26 -7.61
N ILE A 132 10.30 -13.32 -7.83
CA ILE A 132 11.65 -13.45 -7.28
C ILE A 132 12.53 -12.29 -7.77
N ALA A 133 12.57 -12.05 -9.09
CA ALA A 133 13.38 -10.96 -9.65
C ALA A 133 12.95 -9.58 -9.13
N SER A 134 11.64 -9.34 -9.02
CA SER A 134 11.09 -8.08 -8.47
C SER A 134 11.46 -7.91 -6.99
N ALA A 135 11.29 -8.95 -6.18
CA ALA A 135 11.60 -8.95 -4.76
C ALA A 135 13.10 -8.76 -4.49
N THR A 136 13.97 -9.44 -5.23
CA THR A 136 15.44 -9.29 -5.12
C THR A 136 15.84 -7.85 -5.41
N ARG A 137 15.39 -7.30 -6.54
CA ARG A 137 15.73 -5.93 -6.94
C ARG A 137 15.24 -4.91 -5.91
N ARG A 138 14.04 -5.09 -5.37
CA ARG A 138 13.52 -4.17 -4.35
C ARG A 138 14.30 -4.30 -3.04
N ALA A 139 14.61 -5.52 -2.60
CA ALA A 139 15.36 -5.76 -1.38
C ALA A 139 16.74 -5.07 -1.42
N GLU A 140 17.46 -5.16 -2.53
CA GLU A 140 18.77 -4.51 -2.71
C GLU A 140 18.67 -2.98 -2.58
N ILE A 141 17.65 -2.38 -3.21
CA ILE A 141 17.41 -0.92 -3.14
C ILE A 141 17.05 -0.51 -1.71
N ILE A 142 16.14 -1.23 -1.06
CA ILE A 142 15.73 -0.91 0.31
C ILE A 142 16.89 -1.11 1.28
N GLU A 143 17.75 -2.12 1.05
CA GLU A 143 18.94 -2.33 1.87
C GLU A 143 19.89 -1.13 1.80
N GLN A 144 20.07 -0.52 0.62
CA GLN A 144 20.81 0.74 0.50
C GLN A 144 20.13 1.90 1.24
N LEU A 145 18.80 2.02 1.18
CA LEU A 145 18.06 3.03 1.94
C LEU A 145 18.30 2.88 3.45
N VAL A 146 18.18 1.65 3.96
CA VAL A 146 18.41 1.33 5.39
C VAL A 146 19.86 1.60 5.79
N GLN A 147 20.84 1.23 4.96
CA GLN A 147 22.27 1.51 5.23
C GLN A 147 22.57 3.02 5.32
N LEU A 148 21.84 3.84 4.56
CA LEU A 148 21.95 5.30 4.59
C LEU A 148 21.09 5.94 5.70
N GLY A 149 20.33 5.16 6.47
CA GLY A 149 19.43 5.66 7.51
C GLY A 149 18.18 6.37 6.97
N VAL A 150 17.79 6.07 5.73
CA VAL A 150 16.62 6.67 5.07
C VAL A 150 15.40 5.79 5.32
N GLU A 151 14.49 6.26 6.18
CA GLU A 151 13.21 5.57 6.42
C GLU A 151 12.17 5.95 5.36
N ASP A 152 11.93 7.26 5.17
CA ASP A 152 11.02 7.78 4.16
C ASP A 152 11.76 8.32 2.94
N ALA A 153 11.68 7.56 1.84
CA ALA A 153 12.31 7.91 0.59
C ALA A 153 11.74 9.20 -0.04
N ASN A 154 10.48 9.53 0.23
CA ASN A 154 9.86 10.76 -0.27
C ASN A 154 10.31 11.99 0.54
N ALA A 155 10.59 11.82 1.83
CA ALA A 155 11.09 12.89 2.68
C ALA A 155 12.57 13.23 2.39
N GLN A 156 13.35 12.26 1.91
CA GLN A 156 14.78 12.41 1.62
C GLN A 156 15.11 12.02 0.18
N PRO A 157 14.70 12.81 -0.84
CA PRO A 157 14.84 12.43 -2.24
C PRO A 157 16.30 12.34 -2.70
N GLU A 158 17.18 13.18 -2.17
CA GLU A 158 18.62 13.16 -2.51
C GLU A 158 19.30 11.89 -2.01
N ALA A 159 19.13 11.55 -0.72
CA ALA A 159 19.67 10.33 -0.14
C ALA A 159 19.07 9.06 -0.78
N SER A 160 17.77 9.11 -1.13
CA SER A 160 17.12 8.03 -1.86
C SER A 160 17.72 7.82 -3.24
N SER A 161 17.97 8.90 -3.99
CA SER A 161 18.62 8.81 -5.30
C SER A 161 19.99 8.14 -5.21
N LEU A 162 20.77 8.46 -4.19
CA LEU A 162 22.07 7.82 -3.92
C LEU A 162 21.92 6.32 -3.64
N ALA A 163 20.91 5.94 -2.84
CA ALA A 163 20.60 4.53 -2.58
C ALA A 163 20.31 3.77 -3.89
N TYR A 164 19.50 4.35 -4.79
CA TYR A 164 19.22 3.77 -6.11
C TYR A 164 20.50 3.63 -6.95
N TYR A 165 21.36 4.65 -6.98
CA TYR A 165 22.63 4.57 -7.70
C TYR A 165 23.54 3.48 -7.15
N ASN A 166 23.67 3.38 -5.83
CA ASN A 166 24.53 2.37 -5.20
C ASN A 166 24.02 0.95 -5.45
N ALA A 167 22.70 0.72 -5.34
CA ALA A 167 22.09 -0.58 -5.59
C ALA A 167 22.27 -1.00 -7.06
N THR A 168 22.10 -0.08 -8.01
CA THR A 168 22.21 -0.39 -9.44
C THR A 168 23.64 -0.55 -9.93
N ARG A 169 24.63 0.04 -9.25
CA ARG A 169 26.06 -0.11 -9.58
C ARG A 169 26.56 -1.54 -9.38
N GLN A 170 25.94 -2.31 -8.50
CA GLN A 170 26.34 -3.68 -8.17
C GLN A 170 25.78 -4.75 -9.13
N VAL A 171 24.92 -4.37 -10.09
CA VAL A 171 24.40 -5.30 -11.09
C VAL A 171 25.47 -5.53 -12.18
N SER A 172 26.49 -6.33 -11.87
CA SER A 172 27.33 -6.95 -12.90
C SER A 172 26.53 -8.04 -13.59
N LEU A 173 26.33 -7.94 -14.90
CA LEU A 173 25.81 -9.05 -15.70
C LEU A 173 26.80 -10.22 -15.56
N SER A 174 26.45 -11.25 -14.80
CA SER A 174 27.10 -12.55 -14.93
C SER A 174 26.70 -13.12 -16.28
N VAL A 175 27.44 -12.75 -17.33
CA VAL A 175 27.45 -13.49 -18.58
C VAL A 175 28.05 -14.84 -18.23
N SER A 176 27.21 -15.87 -18.12
CA SER A 176 27.66 -17.25 -18.09
C SER A 176 28.40 -17.51 -19.40
N ALA A 177 29.73 -17.52 -19.34
CA ALA A 177 30.54 -18.03 -20.43
C ALA A 177 30.21 -19.51 -20.60
N GLN A 178 29.70 -19.86 -21.77
CA GLN A 178 29.45 -21.23 -22.21
C GLN A 178 30.59 -21.67 -23.11
#